data_AF-A0A975B3D8-F1
#
_entry.id   AF-A0A975B3D8-F1
#
_cell.length_a   1.000
_cell.length_b   1.000
_cell.length_c   1.000
_cell.angle_alpha   90.00
_cell.angle_beta   90.00
_cell.angle_gamma   90.00
#
_symmetry.space_group_name_H-M   'P 1'
#
loop_
_entity.id
_entity.type
_entity.pdbx_description
1 polymer ?
#
loop_
_entity_poly.entity_id
_entity_poly.type
_entity_poly.pdbx_seq_one_letter_code
_entity_poly.pdbx_strand_id
1 'polypeptide(L)' 'MSKIAVPPIKCQGIKTKLVPWIKAIIPDDFTGKWIETFMGSGVVAYNVKPEKAIMCDSNPHLIEFYNSIKS' A
#
# COMPACT_ATOMS: atom_id res chain seq x y z
N MET A 1 18.70 3.72 5.54
CA MET A 1 17.25 3.40 5.44
C MET A 1 16.85 3.46 3.98
N SER A 2 16.11 2.47 3.48
CA SER A 2 15.58 2.55 2.12
C SER A 2 14.59 3.71 2.01
N LYS A 3 14.63 4.43 0.89
CA LYS A 3 13.75 5.56 0.64
C LYS A 3 12.30 5.05 0.50
N ILE A 4 11.38 5.62 1.28
CA ILE A 4 9.95 5.32 1.14
C ILE A 4 9.45 5.90 -0.20
N ALA A 5 8.91 5.04 -1.06
CA ALA A 5 8.27 5.44 -2.30
C ALA A 5 6.94 6.12 -1.99
N VAL A 6 6.68 7.27 -2.62
CA VAL A 6 5.41 8.00 -2.49
C VAL A 6 4.63 7.77 -3.78
N PRO A 7 3.41 7.17 -3.70
CA PRO A 7 2.55 6.95 -4.85
C PRO A 7 2.18 8.26 -5.58
N PRO A 8 1.83 8.20 -6.88
CA PRO A 8 1.58 9.38 -7.71
C PRO A 8 0.27 10.12 -7.38
N ILE A 9 -0.45 9.71 -6.33
CA ILE A 9 -1.70 10.34 -5.86
C ILE A 9 -1.51 10.89 -4.45
N LYS A 10 -1.92 12.15 -4.26
CA LYS A 10 -2.07 12.76 -2.93
C LYS A 10 -3.42 12.37 -2.33
N CYS A 11 -3.40 11.67 -1.21
CA CYS A 11 -4.58 11.38 -0.39
C CYS A 11 -4.45 12.05 0.98
N GLN A 12 -5.58 12.48 1.56
CA GLN A 12 -5.58 12.85 2.98
C GLN A 12 -5.28 11.62 3.83
N GLY A 13 -4.52 11.80 4.92
CA GLY A 13 -4.14 10.71 5.81
C GLY A 13 -3.09 9.75 5.24
N ILE A 14 -2.26 10.19 4.28
CA ILE A 14 -1.19 9.36 3.73
C ILE A 14 -0.20 8.91 4.82
N LYS A 15 0.05 7.60 4.90
CA LYS A 15 0.80 6.95 5.99
C LYS A 15 2.31 6.92 5.76
N THR A 16 2.87 7.77 4.89
CA THR A 16 4.30 7.74 4.49
C THR A 16 5.25 7.72 5.68
N LYS A 17 4.99 8.52 6.73
CA LYS A 17 5.82 8.58 7.94
C LYS A 17 5.73 7.32 8.81
N LEU A 18 4.62 6.58 8.72
CA LEU A 18 4.36 5.38 9.53
C LEU A 18 4.87 4.10 8.87
N VAL A 19 5.21 4.14 7.58
CA VAL A 19 5.70 2.96 6.84
C VAL A 19 6.86 2.25 7.55
N PRO A 20 7.90 2.93 8.08
CA PRO A 20 8.98 2.24 8.78
C PRO A 20 8.50 1.44 10.00
N TRP A 21 7.54 1.99 10.76
CA TRP A 21 6.99 1.33 11.94
C TRP A 21 6.09 0.17 11.58
N ILE A 22 5.27 0.31 10.53
CA ILE A 22 4.45 -0.79 10.02
C ILE A 22 5.36 -1.94 9.55
N LYS A 23 6.44 -1.65 8.82
CA LYS A 23 7.39 -2.69 8.38
C LYS A 23 8.06 -3.41 9.55
N ALA A 24 8.31 -2.73 10.66
CA ALA A 24 8.96 -3.30 11.82
C ALA A 24 8.10 -4.30 12.62
N ILE A 25 6.77 -4.30 12.42
CA ILE A 25 5.85 -5.22 13.11
C ILE A 25 5.35 -6.37 12.22
N ILE A 26 5.73 -6.39 10.94
CA ILE A 26 5.38 -7.48 10.03
C ILE A 26 6.33 -8.66 10.30
N PRO A 27 5.83 -9.90 10.41
CA PRO A 27 6.69 -11.07 10.54
C PRO A 27 7.63 -11.23 9.35
N ASP A 28 8.89 -11.57 9.62
CA ASP A 28 9.90 -11.78 8.57
C ASP A 28 9.55 -12.94 7.61
N ASP A 29 8.75 -13.89 8.08
CA ASP A 29 8.29 -15.09 7.36
C ASP A 29 6.84 -14.97 6.85
N PHE A 30 6.34 -13.76 6.65
CA PHE A 30 4.99 -13.53 6.13
C PHE A 30 4.83 -14.09 4.71
N THR A 31 4.19 -15.25 4.60
CA THR A 31 3.82 -15.93 3.32
C THR A 31 2.34 -15.77 2.96
N GLY A 32 1.60 -15.03 3.80
CA GLY A 32 0.17 -14.80 3.63
C GLY A 32 -0.16 -13.85 2.49
N LYS A 33 -1.47 -13.64 2.30
CA LYS A 33 -1.98 -12.61 1.40
C LYS A 33 -2.18 -11.32 2.18
N TRP A 34 -1.54 -10.23 1.76
CA TRP A 34 -1.79 -8.90 2.29
C TRP A 34 -3.19 -8.44 1.89
N ILE A 35 -3.98 -7.95 2.84
CA ILE A 35 -5.33 -7.44 2.56
C ILE A 35 -5.40 -6.02 3.10
N GLU A 36 -5.49 -5.03 2.22
CA GLU A 36 -5.58 -3.61 2.58
C GLU A 36 -6.94 -3.07 2.15
N THR A 37 -7.89 -3.08 3.09
CA THR A 37 -9.30 -2.70 2.82
C THR A 37 -9.52 -1.21 2.61
N PHE A 38 -8.56 -0.38 3.03
CA PHE A 38 -8.58 1.09 2.95
C PHE A 38 -7.25 1.61 2.41
N MET A 39 -6.94 1.24 1.17
CA MET A 39 -5.62 1.51 0.59
C MET A 39 -5.34 3.00 0.44
N GLY A 40 -6.32 3.83 0.08
CA GLY A 40 -6.08 5.21 -0.34
C GLY A 40 -4.97 5.27 -1.39
N SER A 41 -3.88 5.99 -1.10
CA SER A 41 -2.70 6.02 -1.97
C SER A 41 -1.96 4.68 -2.14
N GLY A 42 -2.25 3.64 -1.33
CA GLY A 42 -1.52 2.36 -1.35
C GLY A 42 -0.09 2.45 -0.79
N VAL A 43 0.30 3.57 -0.16
CA VAL A 43 1.68 3.83 0.29
C VAL A 43 2.23 2.75 1.21
N VAL A 44 1.39 2.04 1.96
CA VAL A 44 1.84 0.95 2.84
C VAL A 44 2.18 -0.29 2.02
N ALA A 45 1.20 -0.93 1.36
CA ALA A 45 1.46 -2.11 0.53
C ALA A 45 2.59 -1.92 -0.49
N TYR A 46 2.69 -0.77 -1.16
CA TYR A 46 3.74 -0.54 -2.17
C TYR A 46 5.15 -0.44 -1.59
N ASN A 47 5.29 -0.12 -0.30
CA ASN A 47 6.58 -0.10 0.40
C ASN A 47 6.87 -1.38 1.20
N VAL A 48 5.82 -2.08 1.63
CA VAL A 48 5.91 -3.43 2.20
C VAL A 48 6.28 -4.44 1.11
N LYS A 49 5.70 -4.30 -0.08
CA LYS A 49 5.87 -5.17 -1.25
C LYS A 49 5.58 -6.66 -0.95
N PRO A 50 4.39 -6.99 -0.43
CA PRO A 50 4.01 -8.39 -0.22
C PRO A 50 3.94 -9.12 -1.57
N GLU A 51 4.20 -10.44 -1.57
CA GLU A 51 4.11 -11.26 -2.78
C GLU A 51 2.68 -11.29 -3.35
N LYS A 52 1.68 -11.36 -2.46
CA LYS A 52 0.26 -11.39 -2.81
C LYS A 52 -0.47 -10.32 -2.04
N ALA A 53 -1.24 -9.49 -2.74
CA ALA A 53 -2.05 -8.45 -2.12
C ALA A 53 -3.47 -8.38 -2.71
N ILE A 54 -4.44 -8.08 -1.86
CA ILE A 54 -5.75 -7.54 -2.23
C ILE A 54 -5.78 -6.10 -1.75
N MET A 55 -5.96 -5.19 -2.70
CA MET A 55 -6.01 -3.75 -2.46
C MET A 55 -7.44 -3.29 -2.71
N CYS A 56 -8.10 -2.72 -1.70
CA CYS A 56 -9.47 -2.25 -1.79
C CYS A 56 -9.60 -0.81 -1.28
N ASP A 57 -10.59 -0.13 -1.80
CA ASP A 57 -11.06 1.17 -1.36
C ASP A 57 -12.53 1.32 -1.77
N SER A 58 -13.30 2.11 -1.03
CA SER A 58 -14.69 2.40 -1.39
C SER A 58 -14.78 3.41 -2.53
N ASN A 59 -13.71 4.15 -2.83
CA ASN A 59 -13.68 5.10 -3.93
C ASN A 59 -13.44 4.37 -5.28
N PRO A 60 -14.46 4.23 -6.16
CA PRO A 60 -14.32 3.50 -7.40
C PRO A 60 -13.34 4.17 -8.37
N HIS A 61 -13.18 5.50 -8.34
CA HIS A 61 -12.23 6.21 -9.22
C HIS A 61 -10.78 5.94 -8.83
N LEU A 62 -10.51 5.77 -7.54
CA LEU A 62 -9.18 5.38 -7.06
C LEU A 62 -8.84 3.96 -7.50
N ILE A 63 -9.80 3.04 -7.38
CA ILE A 63 -9.66 1.66 -7.85
C ILE A 63 -9.43 1.63 -9.37
N GLU A 64 -10.23 2.37 -10.13
CA GLU A 64 -10.08 2.44 -11.58
C GLU A 64 -8.74 3.04 -11.99
N PHE A 65 -8.28 4.10 -11.32
CA PHE A 65 -6.95 4.67 -11.54
C PHE A 65 -5.86 3.60 -11.38
N TYR A 66 -5.86 2.86 -10.27
CA TYR A 66 -4.85 1.84 -10.02
C TYR A 66 -4.95 0.66 -11.00
N ASN A 67 -6.16 0.28 -11.40
CA ASN A 67 -6.36 -0.73 -12.44
C ASN A 67 -5.83 -0.27 -13.81
N SER A 68 -6.02 1.00 -14.17
CA SER A 68 -5.57 1.54 -15.47
C SER A 68 -4.05 1.61 -15.62
N ILE A 69 -3.31 1.74 -14.51
CA ILE A 69 -1.84 1.77 -14.51
C ILE A 69 -1.21 0.40 -14.20
N LYS A 70 -2.04 -0.59 -13.86
CA LYS A 70 -1.60 -1.97 -13.62
C LYS A 70 -1.26 -2.59 -14.97
N SER A 71 -0.02 -3.03 -15.13
CA SER A 71 0.45 -3.79 -16.30
C SER A 71 0.11 -5.27 -16.18
#